data_AF-A0A7R9F0T6-F1
#
_entry.id   AF-A0A7R9F0T6-F1
#
_cell.length_a   1.000
_cell.length_b   1.000
_cell.length_c   1.000
_cell.angle_alpha   90.00
_cell.angle_beta   90.00
_cell.angle_gamma   90.00
#
_symmetry.space_group_name_H-M   'P 1'
#
loop_
_entity.id
_entity.type
_entity.pdbx_description
1 polymer ?
#
loop_
_entity_poly.entity_id
_entity_poly.type
_entity_poly.pdbx_seq_one_letter_code
_entity_poly.pdbx_strand_id
1 'polypeptide(L)'
;MYFIRIRHKNNIIPLIRSSLCYYSSVNENDYSETPEYPPIIDDSLDARKKRRKLSWHDKIKRLKTVEEKLFEINMPKYYGWRCFLLKEGVIPYNSLNFTQYATRTYLVKNEDLPAYYSKEIEEEASCLADSIQSQVEDAILFETCDVRRSYDLDTDDSNFVSAGEKETILTNSMVNQINNVILANLAGKYDHLLQAQVDYEPRLESFWSLGGLAPPEATRKSKLGCKWTKDRADEPVDRFIQYLGSPILQLRHEQPLPPLVDHSEGENPEFEVPLFTLDPRTDGFFQDHRHGTNIPGFWPGDPCEFGLVSFHSRGHLVERPTSFGETDHLEALDVQAILASYSWLLAQACYQGFSTFNDITYPLVTQTVITNGRLWSFYGYQLNTTLLHSENAKENPQRNLCYGTKPLPLYDGVESGRVV
;
A
#
# COMPACT_ATOMS: atom_id res chain seq x y z
N MET A 1 28.42 -5.33 41.14
CA MET A 1 28.69 -3.95 41.56
C MET A 1 27.36 -3.28 41.92
N TYR A 2 27.18 -2.95 43.19
CA TYR A 2 26.03 -2.21 43.70
C TYR A 2 26.12 -0.74 43.27
N PHE A 3 25.12 -0.24 42.53
CA PHE A 3 25.02 1.20 42.24
C PHE A 3 24.15 1.88 43.30
N ILE A 4 24.80 2.70 44.12
CA ILE A 4 24.21 3.58 45.13
C ILE A 4 23.54 4.76 44.42
N ARG A 5 22.22 4.92 44.58
CA ARG A 5 21.48 6.13 44.18
C ARG A 5 21.72 7.23 45.21
N ILE A 6 22.55 8.21 44.88
CA ILE A 6 22.68 9.46 45.63
C ILE A 6 21.45 10.32 45.35
N ARG A 7 20.63 10.56 46.39
CA ARG A 7 19.53 11.54 46.37
C ARG A 7 20.13 12.94 46.54
N HIS A 8 20.18 13.73 45.48
CA HIS A 8 20.33 15.18 45.63
C HIS A 8 18.99 15.79 46.09
N LYS A 9 18.97 16.33 47.30
CA LYS A 9 17.94 17.25 47.78
C LYS A 9 18.13 18.58 47.05
N ASN A 10 17.31 18.86 46.03
CA ASN A 10 17.20 20.20 45.48
C ASN A 10 16.07 20.93 46.20
N ASN A 11 16.44 22.08 46.77
CA ASN A 11 15.57 23.00 47.47
C ASN A 11 14.38 23.41 46.61
N ILE A 12 13.19 23.27 47.19
CA ILE A 12 11.92 23.73 46.61
C ILE A 12 11.91 25.25 46.75
N ILE A 13 12.23 25.95 45.67
CA ILE A 13 11.88 27.37 45.51
C ILE A 13 10.43 27.35 45.01
N PRO A 14 9.48 28.06 45.66
CA PRO A 14 8.12 28.12 45.17
C PRO A 14 8.12 28.95 43.88
N LEU A 15 7.96 28.27 42.74
CA LEU A 15 7.58 28.90 41.48
C LEU A 15 6.14 29.41 41.65
N ILE A 16 6.04 30.65 42.14
CA ILE A 16 4.84 31.46 42.02
C ILE A 16 4.52 31.52 40.53
N ARG A 17 3.50 30.77 40.09
CA ARG A 17 2.90 30.96 38.78
C ARG A 17 2.26 32.35 38.82
N SER A 18 2.98 33.36 38.36
CA SER A 18 2.33 34.58 37.89
C SER A 18 1.41 34.15 36.74
N SER A 19 0.12 34.19 37.00
CA SER A 19 -0.87 34.32 35.94
C SER A 19 -0.62 35.68 35.28
N LEU A 20 0.33 35.70 34.35
CA LEU A 20 0.43 36.74 33.33
C LEU A 20 -0.85 36.62 32.50
N CYS A 21 -1.90 37.32 32.94
CA CYS A 21 -2.89 37.83 32.02
C CYS A 21 -2.10 38.66 31.01
N TYR A 22 -1.93 38.12 29.80
CA TYR A 22 -1.70 38.98 28.65
C TYR A 22 -2.94 39.86 28.56
N TYR A 23 -2.87 41.07 29.12
CA TYR A 23 -3.68 42.16 28.62
C TYR A 23 -3.36 42.24 27.13
N SER A 24 -4.33 41.92 26.29
CA SER A 24 -4.30 42.39 24.92
C SER A 24 -4.11 43.90 25.01
N SER A 25 -3.13 44.43 24.29
CA SER A 25 -3.05 45.86 24.03
C SER A 25 -4.41 46.27 23.47
N VAL A 26 -5.20 46.99 24.26
CA VAL A 26 -6.43 47.59 23.80
C VAL A 26 -6.01 48.62 22.76
N ASN A 27 -6.13 48.27 21.49
CA ASN A 27 -6.13 49.28 20.45
C ASN A 27 -7.40 50.09 20.67
N GLU A 28 -7.28 51.39 20.90
CA GLU A 28 -8.42 52.29 21.17
C GLU A 28 -9.36 52.51 19.94
N ASN A 29 -9.28 51.65 18.92
CA ASN A 29 -10.01 51.75 17.65
C ASN A 29 -10.84 50.48 17.29
N ASP A 30 -11.24 49.66 18.27
CA ASP A 30 -12.01 48.43 18.04
C ASP A 30 -13.54 48.66 17.85
N TYR A 31 -13.98 49.86 17.46
CA TYR A 31 -15.39 50.11 17.15
C TYR A 31 -15.65 49.88 15.65
N SER A 32 -15.89 48.63 15.27
CA SER A 32 -16.46 48.29 13.96
C SER A 32 -17.99 48.44 14.00
N GLU A 33 -18.60 49.02 12.95
CA GLU A 33 -20.07 49.19 12.86
C GLU A 33 -20.82 47.84 12.97
N THR A 34 -20.17 46.75 12.58
CA THR A 34 -20.64 45.37 12.75
C THR A 34 -19.80 44.65 13.80
N PRO A 35 -20.41 44.02 14.82
CA PRO A 35 -19.66 43.27 15.81
C PRO A 35 -19.02 42.01 15.19
N GLU A 36 -17.69 41.93 15.24
CA GLU A 36 -16.93 40.75 14.82
C GLU A 36 -16.77 39.79 16.00
N TYR A 37 -17.65 38.80 16.10
CA TYR A 37 -17.53 37.77 17.14
C TYR A 37 -16.48 36.72 16.74
N PRO A 38 -15.67 36.24 17.70
CA PRO A 38 -14.79 35.11 17.45
C PRO A 38 -15.63 33.86 17.13
N PRO A 39 -15.07 32.90 16.37
CA PRO A 39 -15.77 31.65 16.08
C PRO A 39 -16.09 30.92 17.39
N ILE A 40 -17.29 30.33 17.48
CA ILE A 40 -17.67 29.49 18.61
C ILE A 40 -16.89 28.18 18.51
N ILE A 41 -16.09 27.91 19.54
CA ILE A 41 -15.19 26.76 19.57
C ILE A 41 -15.60 25.84 20.74
N ASP A 42 -15.77 24.55 20.46
CA ASP A 42 -15.95 23.54 21.52
C ASP A 42 -14.63 23.34 22.28
N ASP A 43 -14.59 23.66 23.59
CA ASP A 43 -13.41 23.51 24.43
C ASP A 43 -13.32 22.16 25.16
N SER A 44 -14.20 21.22 24.81
CA SER A 44 -14.07 19.82 25.23
C SER A 44 -12.67 19.28 24.90
N LEU A 45 -12.18 18.37 25.76
CA LEU A 45 -10.86 17.77 25.61
C LEU A 45 -10.68 17.07 24.25
N ASP A 46 -11.77 16.59 23.66
CA ASP A 46 -11.78 15.89 22.38
C ASP A 46 -11.78 16.82 21.20
N ALA A 47 -12.60 17.86 21.22
CA ALA A 47 -12.53 18.90 20.22
C ALA A 47 -11.13 19.51 20.19
N ARG A 48 -10.50 19.72 21.35
CA ARG A 48 -9.09 20.17 21.43
C ARG A 48 -8.11 19.17 20.81
N LYS A 49 -8.24 17.87 21.08
CA LYS A 49 -7.39 16.82 20.47
C LYS A 49 -7.60 16.74 18.96
N LYS A 50 -8.85 16.78 18.50
CA LYS A 50 -9.24 16.75 17.08
C LYS A 50 -8.69 17.97 16.35
N ARG A 51 -8.87 19.19 16.90
CA ARG A 51 -8.26 20.42 16.37
C ARG A 51 -6.74 20.33 16.28
N ARG A 52 -6.07 19.77 17.29
CA ARG A 52 -4.61 19.59 17.25
C ARG A 52 -4.16 18.64 16.13
N LYS A 53 -4.89 17.52 15.93
CA LYS A 53 -4.63 16.60 14.81
C LYS A 53 -4.85 17.29 13.46
N LEU A 54 -6.01 17.92 13.28
CA LEU A 54 -6.35 18.64 12.04
C LEU A 54 -5.34 19.74 11.72
N SER A 55 -4.94 20.53 12.71
CA SER A 55 -3.90 21.56 12.55
C SER A 55 -2.57 20.99 12.06
N TRP A 56 -2.20 19.78 12.48
CA TRP A 56 -1.02 19.08 11.97
C TRP A 56 -1.24 18.54 10.55
N HIS A 57 -2.42 18.01 10.22
CA HIS A 57 -2.75 17.59 8.86
C HIS A 57 -2.69 18.80 7.90
N ASP A 58 -3.26 19.94 8.30
CA ASP A 58 -3.22 21.19 7.54
C ASP A 58 -1.79 21.75 7.43
N LYS A 59 -0.94 21.51 8.43
CA LYS A 59 0.48 21.81 8.33
C LYS A 59 1.13 21.01 7.19
N ILE A 60 0.91 19.69 7.14
CA ILE A 60 1.43 18.83 6.06
C ILE A 60 0.92 19.28 4.69
N LYS A 61 -0.39 19.57 4.57
CA LYS A 61 -1.00 20.05 3.32
C LYS A 61 -0.35 21.34 2.79
N ARG A 62 0.02 22.25 3.68
CA ARG A 62 0.59 23.57 3.33
C ARG A 62 2.08 23.55 2.96
N LEU A 63 2.79 22.45 3.24
CA LEU A 63 4.20 22.32 2.85
C LEU A 63 4.33 22.33 1.33
N LYS A 64 5.42 22.93 0.83
CA LYS A 64 5.56 23.23 -0.59
C LYS A 64 6.18 22.07 -1.36
N THR A 65 7.17 21.41 -0.77
CA THR A 65 7.87 20.32 -1.45
C THR A 65 7.39 18.96 -0.94
N VAL A 66 7.58 17.95 -1.78
CA VAL A 66 7.23 16.55 -1.49
C VAL A 66 8.10 16.02 -0.35
N GLU A 67 9.39 16.31 -0.37
CA GLU A 67 10.35 15.87 0.64
C GLU A 67 9.98 16.44 2.01
N GLU A 68 9.65 17.74 2.09
CA GLU A 68 9.17 18.37 3.32
C GLU A 68 7.95 17.64 3.87
N LYS A 69 6.98 17.28 3.01
CA LYS A 69 5.79 16.51 3.41
C LYS A 69 6.16 15.13 3.97
N LEU A 70 7.04 14.40 3.31
CA LEU A 70 7.51 13.08 3.74
C LEU A 70 8.27 13.15 5.08
N PHE A 71 9.08 14.19 5.28
CA PHE A 71 9.78 14.40 6.55
C PHE A 71 8.82 14.79 7.67
N GLU A 72 7.88 15.72 7.44
CA GLU A 72 6.96 16.21 8.46
C GLU A 72 6.07 15.10 9.04
N ILE A 73 5.74 14.06 8.26
CA ILE A 73 5.04 12.86 8.77
C ILE A 73 5.82 12.17 9.89
N ASN A 74 7.15 12.20 9.84
CA ASN A 74 8.03 11.54 10.81
C ASN A 74 8.49 12.45 11.95
N MET A 75 8.50 13.78 11.75
CA MET A 75 8.99 14.77 12.72
C MET A 75 8.38 14.66 14.13
N PRO A 76 7.07 14.38 14.34
CA PRO A 76 6.50 14.27 15.68
C PRO A 76 7.01 13.08 16.50
N LYS A 77 7.69 12.12 15.86
CA LYS A 77 8.06 10.83 16.45
C LYS A 77 9.52 10.49 16.13
N TYR A 78 10.41 10.82 17.07
CA TYR A 78 11.85 10.55 16.93
C TYR A 78 12.18 9.08 16.61
N TYR A 79 11.48 8.12 17.22
CA TYR A 79 11.67 6.68 16.99
C TYR A 79 10.70 6.08 15.96
N GLY A 80 10.03 6.93 15.17
CA GLY A 80 9.01 6.50 14.22
C GLY A 80 7.69 6.09 14.87
N TRP A 81 6.87 5.44 14.05
CA TRP A 81 5.51 5.02 14.36
C TRP A 81 5.47 3.53 14.69
N ARG A 82 4.56 3.15 15.59
CA ARG A 82 4.24 1.75 15.81
C ARG A 82 3.28 1.30 14.71
N CYS A 83 3.80 0.60 13.72
CA CYS A 83 3.10 0.20 12.51
C CYS A 83 2.77 -1.28 12.52
N PHE A 84 1.68 -1.66 11.87
CA PHE A 84 1.50 -3.03 11.39
C PHE A 84 2.33 -3.22 10.13
N LEU A 85 3.15 -4.28 10.10
CA LEU A 85 3.98 -4.59 8.95
C LEU A 85 3.25 -5.56 8.04
N LEU A 86 2.96 -5.10 6.82
CA LEU A 86 2.47 -5.92 5.73
C LEU A 86 3.65 -6.20 4.80
N LYS A 87 4.19 -7.41 4.85
CA LYS A 87 5.30 -7.80 3.99
C LYS A 87 4.76 -8.56 2.80
N GLU A 88 5.26 -8.23 1.62
CA GLU A 88 4.97 -9.00 0.42
C GLU A 88 5.37 -10.47 0.60
N GLY A 89 4.53 -11.38 0.11
CA GLY A 89 4.69 -12.83 0.30
C GLY A 89 4.33 -13.35 1.70
N VAL A 90 4.12 -12.51 2.71
CA VAL A 90 3.72 -12.96 4.05
C VAL A 90 2.26 -12.60 4.29
N ILE A 91 1.37 -13.48 3.87
CA ILE A 91 -0.08 -13.25 3.89
C ILE A 91 -0.73 -14.16 4.93
N PRO A 92 -1.32 -13.62 6.00
CA PRO A 92 -2.04 -14.43 6.96
C PRO A 92 -3.32 -15.04 6.37
N TYR A 93 -3.81 -16.10 7.02
CA TYR A 93 -5.06 -16.76 6.65
C TYR A 93 -6.26 -15.81 6.77
N ASN A 94 -7.18 -15.85 5.81
CA ASN A 94 -8.43 -15.07 5.83
C ASN A 94 -8.22 -13.56 6.06
N SER A 95 -7.18 -12.99 5.45
CA SER A 95 -6.81 -11.58 5.59
C SER A 95 -7.43 -10.64 4.55
N LEU A 96 -8.28 -11.17 3.65
CA LEU A 96 -8.93 -10.41 2.59
C LEU A 96 -9.83 -9.29 3.12
N ASN A 97 -10.68 -9.61 4.10
CA ASN A 97 -11.59 -8.61 4.70
C ASN A 97 -10.82 -7.46 5.36
N PHE A 98 -9.76 -7.77 6.10
CA PHE A 98 -8.88 -6.74 6.67
C PHE A 98 -8.21 -5.92 5.58
N THR A 99 -7.68 -6.56 4.54
CA THR A 99 -6.98 -5.89 3.44
C THR A 99 -7.90 -4.93 2.69
N GLN A 100 -9.11 -5.36 2.34
CA GLN A 100 -10.14 -4.53 1.72
C GLN A 100 -10.53 -3.35 2.61
N TYR A 101 -10.72 -3.57 3.92
CA TYR A 101 -10.99 -2.49 4.86
C TYR A 101 -9.82 -1.51 4.99
N ALA A 102 -8.60 -2.03 5.13
CA ALA A 102 -7.38 -1.27 5.39
C ALA A 102 -6.96 -0.39 4.22
N THR A 103 -7.37 -0.76 3.00
CA THR A 103 -7.13 -0.02 1.76
C THR A 103 -8.39 0.64 1.20
N ARG A 104 -9.54 0.45 1.85
CA ARG A 104 -10.88 0.84 1.35
C ARG A 104 -11.13 0.40 -0.09
N THR A 105 -10.77 -0.85 -0.39
CA THR A 105 -10.85 -1.42 -1.73
C THR A 105 -12.04 -2.36 -1.85
N TYR A 106 -12.85 -2.15 -2.88
CA TYR A 106 -13.83 -3.12 -3.36
C TYR A 106 -13.18 -4.02 -4.42
N LEU A 107 -13.28 -5.34 -4.22
CA LEU A 107 -12.76 -6.32 -5.17
C LEU A 107 -13.90 -6.77 -6.08
N VAL A 108 -13.78 -6.48 -7.36
CA VAL A 108 -14.73 -6.88 -8.39
C VAL A 108 -14.36 -8.30 -8.83
N LYS A 109 -15.12 -9.29 -8.33
CA LYS A 109 -14.95 -10.71 -8.69
C LYS A 109 -15.72 -11.06 -9.96
N ASN A 110 -15.48 -10.32 -11.04
CA ASN A 110 -15.98 -10.69 -12.36
C ASN A 110 -14.88 -11.51 -13.06
N GLU A 111 -15.26 -12.55 -13.82
CA GLU A 111 -14.28 -13.28 -14.62
C GLU A 111 -13.66 -12.38 -15.71
N ASP A 112 -14.38 -11.32 -16.07
CA ASP A 112 -14.00 -10.35 -17.09
C ASP A 112 -13.28 -9.13 -16.51
N LEU A 113 -12.25 -8.68 -17.21
CA LEU A 113 -11.56 -7.42 -16.97
C LEU A 113 -12.48 -6.21 -17.29
N PRO A 114 -12.15 -5.00 -16.82
CA PRO A 114 -12.90 -3.77 -17.14
C PRO A 114 -13.17 -3.62 -18.65
N ALA A 115 -14.30 -3.01 -19.01
CA ALA A 115 -14.68 -2.75 -20.40
C ALA A 115 -13.64 -1.94 -21.19
N TYR A 116 -12.75 -1.24 -20.49
CA TYR A 116 -11.56 -0.60 -21.04
C TYR A 116 -10.69 -1.56 -21.88
N TYR A 117 -10.59 -2.83 -21.48
CA TYR A 117 -9.92 -3.88 -22.26
C TYR A 117 -10.89 -4.39 -23.34
N SER A 118 -11.15 -3.53 -24.33
CA SER A 118 -12.15 -3.77 -25.37
C SER A 118 -11.77 -4.91 -26.32
N LYS A 119 -12.73 -5.36 -27.14
CA LYS A 119 -12.51 -6.44 -28.11
C LYS A 119 -11.47 -6.08 -29.17
N GLU A 120 -11.32 -4.81 -29.53
CA GLU A 120 -10.29 -4.38 -30.48
C GLU A 120 -8.88 -4.64 -29.94
N ILE A 121 -8.66 -4.44 -28.62
CA ILE A 121 -7.38 -4.74 -27.97
C ILE A 121 -7.12 -6.25 -27.97
N GLU A 122 -8.17 -7.07 -27.80
CA GLU A 122 -8.08 -8.53 -27.81
C GLU A 122 -7.60 -9.05 -29.19
N GLU A 123 -8.12 -8.50 -30.28
CA GLU A 123 -7.69 -8.87 -31.65
C GLU A 123 -6.22 -8.53 -31.91
N GLU A 124 -5.78 -7.34 -31.52
CA GLU A 124 -4.38 -6.93 -31.65
C GLU A 124 -3.45 -7.76 -30.77
N ALA A 125 -3.88 -8.07 -29.55
CA ALA A 125 -3.14 -8.93 -28.62
C ALA A 125 -2.99 -10.35 -29.16
N SER A 126 -4.03 -10.92 -29.78
CA SER A 126 -3.96 -12.24 -30.42
C SER A 126 -2.95 -12.26 -31.58
N CYS A 127 -2.99 -11.24 -32.45
CA CYS A 127 -2.03 -11.13 -33.56
C CYS A 127 -0.59 -10.98 -33.06
N LEU A 128 -0.38 -10.25 -31.95
CA LEU A 128 0.93 -10.15 -31.32
C LEU A 128 1.36 -11.51 -30.74
N ALA A 129 0.47 -12.19 -30.01
CA ALA A 129 0.74 -13.49 -29.41
C ALA A 129 1.23 -14.50 -30.46
N ASP A 130 0.55 -14.58 -31.61
CA ASP A 130 0.95 -15.45 -32.73
C ASP A 130 2.36 -15.11 -33.25
N SER A 131 2.74 -13.82 -33.24
CA SER A 131 4.05 -13.38 -33.73
C SER A 131 5.21 -13.65 -32.76
N ILE A 132 4.93 -13.64 -31.45
CA ILE A 132 5.95 -13.81 -30.40
C ILE A 132 5.95 -15.22 -29.80
N GLN A 133 4.98 -16.06 -30.15
CA GLN A 133 4.80 -17.39 -29.57
C GLN A 133 6.11 -18.20 -29.52
N SER A 134 6.83 -18.29 -30.65
CA SER A 134 8.09 -19.04 -30.70
C SER A 134 9.16 -18.48 -29.77
N GLN A 135 9.25 -17.14 -29.64
CA GLN A 135 10.22 -16.49 -28.76
C GLN A 135 9.89 -16.73 -27.28
N VAL A 136 8.60 -16.77 -26.94
CA VAL A 136 8.12 -17.08 -25.58
C VAL A 136 8.35 -18.56 -25.25
N GLU A 137 8.07 -19.47 -26.18
CA GLU A 137 8.36 -20.89 -26.03
C GLU A 137 9.86 -21.14 -25.79
N ASP A 138 10.73 -20.51 -26.60
CA ASP A 138 12.18 -20.60 -26.43
C ASP A 138 12.63 -20.07 -25.05
N ALA A 139 12.05 -18.95 -24.58
CA ALA A 139 12.34 -18.39 -23.26
C ALA A 139 11.93 -19.35 -22.12
N ILE A 140 10.75 -19.98 -22.24
CA ILE A 140 10.27 -20.97 -21.27
C ILE A 140 11.20 -22.20 -21.25
N LEU A 141 11.56 -22.73 -22.42
CA LEU A 141 12.45 -23.88 -22.54
C LEU A 141 13.84 -23.59 -21.97
N PHE A 142 14.39 -22.41 -22.29
CA PHE A 142 15.70 -22.00 -21.81
C PHE A 142 15.76 -22.00 -20.26
N GLU A 143 14.80 -21.33 -19.61
CA GLU A 143 14.80 -21.21 -18.15
C GLU A 143 14.45 -22.51 -17.41
N THR A 144 13.67 -23.40 -18.02
CA THR A 144 13.22 -24.65 -17.39
C THR A 144 14.16 -25.82 -17.64
N CYS A 145 14.80 -25.90 -18.80
CA CYS A 145 15.59 -27.05 -19.23
C CYS A 145 17.09 -26.76 -19.36
N ASP A 146 17.49 -25.60 -19.90
CA ASP A 146 18.88 -25.35 -20.29
C ASP A 146 19.70 -24.67 -19.19
N VAL A 147 19.05 -23.87 -18.32
CA VAL A 147 19.72 -23.18 -17.22
C VAL A 147 19.88 -24.10 -16.02
N ARG A 148 21.13 -24.40 -15.65
CA ARG A 148 21.49 -25.01 -14.36
C ARG A 148 21.69 -23.93 -13.31
N ARG A 149 20.98 -24.01 -12.18
CA ARG A 149 21.08 -23.00 -11.11
C ARG A 149 22.02 -23.47 -10.01
N SER A 150 22.56 -22.52 -9.23
CA SER A 150 23.51 -22.81 -8.15
C SER A 150 22.93 -23.77 -7.12
N TYR A 151 21.67 -23.62 -6.76
CA TYR A 151 20.99 -24.52 -5.81
C TYR A 151 20.75 -25.93 -6.35
N ASP A 152 20.94 -26.18 -7.65
CA ASP A 152 20.93 -27.53 -8.23
C ASP A 152 22.30 -28.23 -8.07
N LEU A 153 23.35 -27.44 -7.83
CA LEU A 153 24.73 -27.88 -7.70
C LEU A 153 25.17 -28.03 -6.23
N ASP A 154 24.54 -27.26 -5.33
CA ASP A 154 24.84 -27.28 -3.90
C ASP A 154 24.32 -28.59 -3.26
N THR A 155 25.24 -29.50 -2.98
CA THR A 155 24.97 -30.76 -2.25
C THR A 155 25.09 -30.61 -0.73
N ASP A 156 25.58 -29.47 -0.26
CA ASP A 156 25.79 -29.17 1.15
C ASP A 156 24.60 -28.38 1.73
N ASP A 157 24.10 -28.79 2.89
CA ASP A 157 22.97 -28.16 3.62
C ASP A 157 23.21 -26.69 4.05
N SER A 158 24.38 -26.12 3.77
CA SER A 158 24.76 -24.75 4.16
C SER A 158 23.99 -23.66 3.38
N ASN A 159 23.52 -23.97 2.16
CA ASN A 159 22.77 -23.06 1.28
C ASN A 159 21.37 -23.61 0.97
N PHE A 160 20.63 -24.05 1.99
CA PHE A 160 19.26 -24.52 1.78
C PHE A 160 18.36 -23.37 1.26
N VAL A 161 17.89 -23.51 0.01
CA VAL A 161 16.90 -22.63 -0.61
C VAL A 161 15.53 -23.30 -0.52
N SER A 162 14.54 -22.57 -0.03
CA SER A 162 13.18 -23.11 0.13
C SER A 162 12.50 -23.38 -1.21
N ALA A 163 11.44 -24.19 -1.21
CA ALA A 163 10.71 -24.48 -2.45
C ALA A 163 10.06 -23.22 -3.05
N GLY A 164 9.52 -22.32 -2.21
CA GLY A 164 8.95 -21.05 -2.66
C GLY A 164 10.01 -20.06 -3.19
N GLU A 165 11.21 -20.06 -2.59
CA GLU A 165 12.34 -19.27 -3.09
C GLU A 165 12.85 -19.78 -4.44
N LYS A 166 12.95 -21.11 -4.64
CA LYS A 166 13.30 -21.70 -5.94
C LYS A 166 12.29 -21.31 -7.02
N GLU A 167 11.00 -21.38 -6.72
CA GLU A 167 9.94 -20.95 -7.64
C GLU A 167 10.07 -19.45 -7.97
N THR A 168 10.35 -18.62 -6.97
CA THR A 168 10.54 -17.18 -7.17
C THR A 168 11.74 -16.87 -8.07
N ILE A 169 12.88 -17.54 -7.87
CA ILE A 169 14.07 -17.35 -8.71
C ILE A 169 13.77 -17.72 -10.18
N LEU A 170 13.14 -18.87 -10.40
CA LEU A 170 12.73 -19.29 -11.75
C LEU A 170 11.76 -18.29 -12.38
N THR A 171 10.75 -17.87 -11.61
CA THR A 171 9.74 -16.90 -12.04
C THR A 171 10.37 -15.56 -12.42
N ASN A 172 11.31 -15.06 -11.62
CA ASN A 172 11.98 -13.78 -11.88
C ASN A 172 12.68 -13.80 -13.23
N SER A 173 13.45 -14.85 -13.51
CA SER A 173 14.13 -15.00 -14.80
C SER A 173 13.13 -15.11 -15.96
N MET A 174 12.10 -15.94 -15.83
CA MET A 174 11.07 -16.12 -16.88
C MET A 174 10.34 -14.81 -17.18
N VAL A 175 9.90 -14.09 -16.15
CA VAL A 175 9.20 -12.80 -16.30
C VAL A 175 10.10 -11.77 -16.98
N ASN A 176 11.38 -11.70 -16.62
CA ASN A 176 12.32 -10.78 -17.25
C ASN A 176 12.48 -11.08 -18.74
N GLN A 177 12.59 -12.37 -19.12
CA GLN A 177 12.69 -12.75 -20.53
C GLN A 177 11.41 -12.46 -21.31
N ILE A 178 10.24 -12.82 -20.76
CA ILE A 178 8.93 -12.59 -21.39
C ILE A 178 8.70 -11.08 -21.56
N ASN A 179 8.99 -10.28 -20.53
CA ASN A 179 8.88 -8.82 -20.61
C ASN A 179 9.79 -8.24 -21.70
N ASN A 180 11.02 -8.72 -21.82
CA ASN A 180 11.94 -8.29 -22.88
C ASN A 180 11.43 -8.63 -24.29
N VAL A 181 10.87 -9.83 -24.48
CA VAL A 181 10.23 -10.24 -25.74
C VAL A 181 9.06 -9.32 -26.06
N ILE A 182 8.17 -9.09 -25.09
CA ILE A 182 7.00 -8.22 -25.27
C ILE A 182 7.42 -6.79 -25.62
N LEU A 183 8.34 -6.19 -24.85
CA LEU A 183 8.81 -4.82 -25.08
C LEU A 183 9.53 -4.67 -26.42
N ALA A 184 10.40 -5.62 -26.79
CA ALA A 184 11.12 -5.55 -28.07
C ALA A 184 10.18 -5.56 -29.29
N ASN A 185 9.08 -6.33 -29.22
CA ASN A 185 8.12 -6.43 -30.31
C ASN A 185 7.09 -5.29 -30.30
N LEU A 186 6.73 -4.76 -29.12
CA LEU A 186 5.76 -3.66 -29.00
C LEU A 186 6.36 -2.27 -29.15
N ALA A 187 7.63 -2.07 -28.78
CA ALA A 187 8.28 -0.75 -28.83
C ALA A 187 8.34 -0.15 -30.23
N GLY A 188 8.34 -0.98 -31.28
CA GLY A 188 8.27 -0.51 -32.68
C GLY A 188 6.88 -0.03 -33.12
N LYS A 189 5.81 -0.43 -32.40
CA LYS A 189 4.42 -0.04 -32.68
C LYS A 189 3.95 1.11 -31.79
N TYR A 190 4.48 1.18 -30.57
CA TYR A 190 4.02 2.08 -29.51
C TYR A 190 5.15 2.92 -28.94
N ASP A 191 5.24 4.18 -29.36
CA ASP A 191 6.31 5.10 -28.97
C ASP A 191 6.44 5.31 -27.45
N HIS A 192 5.33 5.25 -26.71
CA HIS A 192 5.34 5.42 -25.26
C HIS A 192 6.12 4.29 -24.55
N LEU A 193 6.20 3.09 -25.14
CA LEU A 193 6.98 1.99 -24.57
C LEU A 193 8.50 2.17 -24.77
N LEU A 194 8.92 2.95 -25.77
CA LEU A 194 10.34 3.34 -25.91
C LEU A 194 10.79 4.30 -24.82
N GLN A 195 9.86 5.09 -24.29
CA GLN A 195 10.12 6.05 -23.20
C GLN A 195 9.92 5.42 -21.81
N ALA A 196 9.31 4.23 -21.75
CA ALA A 196 9.03 3.56 -20.51
C ALA A 196 10.34 3.04 -19.86
N GLN A 197 10.41 3.17 -18.54
CA GLN A 197 11.54 2.67 -17.75
C GLN A 197 11.18 1.33 -17.10
N VAL A 198 12.10 0.38 -17.17
CA VAL A 198 12.00 -0.92 -16.52
C VAL A 198 12.90 -0.93 -15.28
N ASP A 199 12.32 -1.17 -14.12
CA ASP A 199 13.06 -1.38 -12.88
C ASP A 199 12.95 -2.84 -12.43
N TYR A 200 14.08 -3.42 -12.07
CA TYR A 200 14.18 -4.79 -11.56
C TYR A 200 14.31 -4.77 -10.04
N GLU A 201 13.48 -5.56 -9.37
CA GLU A 201 13.44 -5.68 -7.90
C GLU A 201 13.46 -4.33 -7.16
N PRO A 202 12.61 -3.35 -7.55
CA PRO A 202 12.63 -2.04 -6.93
C PRO A 202 12.07 -2.09 -5.51
N ARG A 203 12.59 -1.22 -4.64
CA ARG A 203 12.12 -1.09 -3.26
C ARG A 203 10.75 -0.39 -3.22
N LEU A 204 9.71 -1.14 -2.87
CA LEU A 204 8.36 -0.61 -2.71
C LEU A 204 7.99 -0.51 -1.22
N GLU A 205 7.72 0.70 -0.74
CA GLU A 205 7.26 0.94 0.62
C GLU A 205 6.10 1.93 0.63
N SER A 206 5.08 1.67 1.45
CA SER A 206 3.98 2.61 1.64
C SER A 206 3.56 2.70 3.10
N PHE A 207 3.23 3.91 3.55
CA PHE A 207 2.84 4.22 4.91
C PHE A 207 1.55 5.02 4.93
N TRP A 208 0.55 4.52 5.66
CA TRP A 208 -0.72 5.21 5.84
C TRP A 208 -1.30 5.04 7.23
N SER A 209 -2.26 5.92 7.55
CA SER A 209 -3.03 5.85 8.78
C SER A 209 -4.41 5.25 8.50
N LEU A 210 -4.77 4.23 9.28
CA LEU A 210 -6.06 3.55 9.24
C LEU A 210 -6.86 3.84 10.51
N GLY A 211 -8.06 4.38 10.34
CA GLY A 211 -9.02 4.63 11.40
C GLY A 211 -9.97 3.47 11.66
N GLY A 212 -10.83 3.62 12.67
CA GLY A 212 -11.96 2.73 12.91
C GLY A 212 -11.64 1.37 13.55
N LEU A 213 -10.39 1.10 13.92
CA LEU A 213 -9.98 -0.14 14.60
C LEU A 213 -10.21 -0.08 16.12
N ALA A 214 -10.50 -1.24 16.72
CA ALA A 214 -10.71 -1.38 18.14
C ALA A 214 -9.43 -1.04 18.94
N PRO A 215 -9.58 -0.42 20.13
CA PRO A 215 -8.45 -0.14 20.99
C PRO A 215 -7.87 -1.45 21.57
N PRO A 216 -6.53 -1.58 21.64
CA PRO A 216 -5.85 -2.68 22.31
C PRO A 216 -6.29 -2.76 23.75
N GLU A 217 -6.28 -3.99 24.27
CA GLU A 217 -6.71 -4.26 25.64
C GLU A 217 -5.97 -3.41 26.68
N ALA A 218 -4.66 -3.16 26.49
CA ALA A 218 -3.89 -2.29 27.37
C ALA A 218 -4.38 -0.83 27.36
N THR A 219 -4.69 -0.28 26.18
CA THR A 219 -5.25 1.06 26.04
C THR A 219 -6.66 1.13 26.64
N ARG A 220 -7.48 0.11 26.39
CA ARG A 220 -8.83 -0.03 26.95
C ARG A 220 -8.81 -0.09 28.47
N LYS A 221 -7.97 -0.96 29.07
CA LYS A 221 -7.78 -1.07 30.54
C LYS A 221 -7.33 0.24 31.16
N SER A 222 -6.37 0.92 30.52
CA SER A 222 -5.90 2.24 30.96
C SER A 222 -7.03 3.28 30.98
N LYS A 223 -7.82 3.36 29.90
CA LYS A 223 -8.97 4.27 29.82
C LYS A 223 -10.05 3.95 30.86
N LEU A 224 -10.34 2.67 31.11
CA LEU A 224 -11.30 2.22 32.12
C LEU A 224 -10.88 2.59 33.55
N GLY A 225 -9.56 2.63 33.82
CA GLY A 225 -9.01 3.05 35.11
C GLY A 225 -9.13 4.54 35.40
N CYS A 226 -9.40 5.37 34.39
CA CYS A 226 -9.50 6.82 34.52
C CYS A 226 -10.96 7.28 34.47
N LYS A 227 -11.44 7.91 35.55
CA LYS A 227 -12.86 8.33 35.71
C LYS A 227 -13.40 9.15 34.52
N TRP A 228 -12.58 10.03 33.95
CA TRP A 228 -12.98 10.92 32.85
C TRP A 228 -12.85 10.32 31.44
N THR A 229 -12.28 9.12 31.30
CA THR A 229 -12.17 8.41 30.00
C THR A 229 -12.86 7.06 29.97
N LYS A 230 -13.49 6.64 31.07
CA LYS A 230 -14.08 5.31 31.23
C LYS A 230 -15.13 5.03 30.16
N ASP A 231 -16.02 5.99 29.92
CA ASP A 231 -17.13 5.85 28.96
C ASP A 231 -16.65 5.77 27.49
N ARG A 232 -15.35 5.96 27.28
CA ARG A 232 -14.70 6.09 25.96
C ARG A 232 -13.60 5.06 25.76
N ALA A 233 -13.61 4.04 26.61
CA ALA A 233 -12.65 2.95 26.59
C ALA A 233 -12.67 2.19 25.25
N ASP A 234 -13.85 2.06 24.65
CA ASP A 234 -14.12 1.28 23.44
C ASP A 234 -14.10 2.12 22.15
N GLU A 235 -13.79 3.42 22.24
CA GLU A 235 -13.69 4.28 21.05
C GLU A 235 -12.60 3.79 20.08
N PRO A 236 -12.89 3.78 18.77
CA PRO A 236 -11.92 3.42 17.75
C PRO A 236 -10.67 4.29 17.78
N VAL A 237 -9.56 3.71 17.34
CA VAL A 237 -8.24 4.36 17.35
C VAL A 237 -7.58 4.27 15.98
N ASP A 238 -6.83 5.32 15.65
CA ASP A 238 -5.98 5.30 14.46
C ASP A 238 -4.80 4.35 14.68
N ARG A 239 -4.48 3.58 13.65
CA ARG A 239 -3.30 2.74 13.54
C ARG A 239 -2.51 3.13 12.32
N PHE A 240 -1.23 2.78 12.33
CA PHE A 240 -0.36 3.01 11.20
C PHE A 240 -0.04 1.67 10.56
N ILE A 241 0.00 1.67 9.24
CA ILE A 241 0.31 0.49 8.44
C ILE A 241 1.53 0.83 7.60
N GLN A 242 2.44 -0.13 7.48
CA GLN A 242 3.60 -0.06 6.61
C GLN A 242 3.59 -1.29 5.72
N TYR A 243 3.47 -1.09 4.41
CA TYR A 243 3.73 -2.11 3.42
C TYR A 243 5.21 -2.11 3.04
N LEU A 244 5.78 -3.30 2.86
CA LEU A 244 7.13 -3.56 2.39
C LEU A 244 7.06 -4.61 1.28
N GLY A 245 7.35 -4.19 0.05
CA GLY A 245 7.32 -5.04 -1.13
C GLY A 245 8.58 -4.94 -1.97
N SER A 246 8.73 -5.94 -2.83
CA SER A 246 9.81 -6.08 -3.79
C SER A 246 9.26 -6.83 -5.01
N PRO A 247 8.54 -6.14 -5.90
CA PRO A 247 8.09 -6.74 -7.16
C PRO A 247 9.27 -7.28 -7.95
N ILE A 248 9.02 -8.23 -8.84
CA ILE A 248 10.03 -8.75 -9.78
C ILE A 248 10.50 -7.62 -10.70
N LEU A 249 9.52 -6.92 -11.27
CA LEU A 249 9.71 -5.92 -12.29
C LEU A 249 8.60 -4.88 -12.23
N GLN A 250 8.94 -3.62 -12.47
CA GLN A 250 7.99 -2.53 -12.65
C GLN A 250 8.28 -1.81 -13.96
N LEU A 251 7.23 -1.51 -14.71
CA LEU A 251 7.28 -0.63 -15.87
C LEU A 251 6.71 0.73 -15.49
N ARG A 252 7.46 1.81 -15.71
CA ARG A 252 7.09 3.19 -15.41
C ARG A 252 7.12 4.07 -16.64
N HIS A 253 6.40 5.18 -16.57
CA HIS A 253 6.30 6.16 -17.65
C HIS A 253 6.07 7.59 -17.09
N GLU A 254 6.29 8.61 -17.92
CA GLU A 254 6.09 10.03 -17.55
C GLU A 254 4.61 10.40 -17.39
N GLN A 255 3.71 9.66 -18.05
CA GLN A 255 2.27 9.91 -18.03
C GLN A 255 1.52 8.79 -17.31
N PRO A 256 0.48 9.12 -16.50
CA PRO A 256 -0.34 8.13 -15.82
C PRO A 256 -1.24 7.36 -16.79
N LEU A 257 -1.62 6.15 -16.39
CA LEU A 257 -2.69 5.42 -17.06
C LEU A 257 -4.03 6.14 -16.93
N PRO A 258 -4.91 6.04 -17.95
CA PRO A 258 -6.27 6.56 -17.85
C PRO A 258 -7.06 5.81 -16.77
N PRO A 259 -8.08 6.46 -16.17
CA PRO A 259 -8.99 5.80 -15.24
C PRO A 259 -9.67 4.57 -15.88
N LEU A 260 -9.83 3.50 -15.09
CA LEU A 260 -10.60 2.31 -15.49
C LEU A 260 -12.10 2.62 -15.52
N VAL A 261 -12.54 3.44 -14.57
CA VAL A 261 -13.90 3.98 -14.47
C VAL A 261 -13.84 5.44 -14.03
N ASP A 262 -14.88 6.22 -14.32
CA ASP A 262 -14.95 7.62 -13.90
C ASP A 262 -14.76 7.76 -12.38
N HIS A 263 -14.07 8.84 -11.97
CA HIS A 263 -13.74 9.05 -10.56
C HIS A 263 -14.98 9.14 -9.65
N SER A 264 -16.12 9.60 -10.18
CA SER A 264 -17.40 9.65 -9.46
C SER A 264 -17.96 8.27 -9.13
N GLU A 265 -17.64 7.24 -9.91
CA GLU A 265 -18.06 5.86 -9.61
C GLU A 265 -17.45 5.34 -8.31
N GLY A 266 -16.35 5.95 -7.83
CA GLY A 266 -15.81 5.65 -6.51
C GLY A 266 -16.81 5.87 -5.37
N GLU A 267 -17.84 6.71 -5.54
CA GLU A 267 -18.88 6.94 -4.54
C GLU A 267 -20.09 6.01 -4.67
N ASN A 268 -20.06 5.08 -5.63
CA ASN A 268 -21.18 4.18 -5.87
C ASN A 268 -21.43 3.31 -4.63
N PRO A 269 -22.65 3.35 -4.04
CA PRO A 269 -22.97 2.60 -2.83
C PRO A 269 -22.99 1.08 -3.05
N GLU A 270 -23.05 0.60 -4.30
CA GLU A 270 -22.97 -0.83 -4.63
C GLU A 270 -21.58 -1.43 -4.32
N PHE A 271 -20.54 -0.60 -4.24
CA PHE A 271 -19.18 -1.02 -3.89
C PHE A 271 -19.00 -1.14 -2.37
N GLU A 272 -19.64 -2.16 -1.79
CA GLU A 272 -19.59 -2.43 -0.36
C GLU A 272 -18.25 -3.05 0.07
N VAL A 273 -17.46 -2.28 0.81
CA VAL A 273 -16.21 -2.76 1.44
C VAL A 273 -16.53 -3.44 2.77
N PRO A 274 -16.03 -4.67 3.03
CA PRO A 274 -16.29 -5.36 4.29
C PRO A 274 -15.76 -4.56 5.48
N LEU A 275 -16.54 -4.53 6.56
CA LEU A 275 -16.16 -3.85 7.78
C LEU A 275 -15.21 -4.73 8.60
N PHE A 276 -14.03 -4.22 8.92
CA PHE A 276 -13.10 -4.86 9.83
C PHE A 276 -12.72 -3.92 10.98
N THR A 277 -13.12 -4.25 12.21
CA THR A 277 -12.87 -3.41 13.39
C THR A 277 -11.91 -4.04 14.40
N LEU A 278 -11.47 -5.29 14.18
CA LEU A 278 -10.62 -5.99 15.13
C LEU A 278 -9.18 -5.46 15.10
N ASP A 279 -8.37 -5.82 16.09
CA ASP A 279 -6.94 -5.51 16.08
C ASP A 279 -6.26 -6.44 15.07
N PRO A 280 -5.53 -5.95 14.05
CA PRO A 280 -4.91 -6.79 13.01
C PRO A 280 -3.99 -7.91 13.52
N ARG A 281 -3.55 -7.87 14.79
CA ARG A 281 -2.89 -9.01 15.43
C ARG A 281 -3.76 -10.27 15.50
N THR A 282 -5.08 -10.14 15.47
CA THR A 282 -6.01 -11.29 15.42
C THR A 282 -5.87 -12.07 14.14
N ASP A 283 -5.53 -11.40 13.04
CA ASP A 283 -5.35 -12.03 11.73
C ASP A 283 -3.92 -12.55 11.56
N GLY A 284 -2.99 -12.21 12.46
CA GLY A 284 -1.60 -12.68 12.41
C GLY A 284 -0.60 -11.61 11.97
N PHE A 285 -1.01 -10.34 11.82
CA PHE A 285 -0.08 -9.26 11.50
C PHE A 285 0.79 -8.86 12.70
N PHE A 286 2.07 -8.59 12.42
CA PHE A 286 3.04 -8.17 13.41
C PHE A 286 3.16 -6.65 13.48
N GLN A 287 3.55 -6.14 14.65
CA GLN A 287 3.81 -4.73 14.86
C GLN A 287 5.28 -4.46 15.11
N ASP A 288 5.78 -3.37 14.55
CA ASP A 288 7.14 -2.88 14.81
C ASP A 288 7.20 -1.35 14.81
N HIS A 289 8.30 -0.78 15.32
CA HIS A 289 8.56 0.65 15.22
C HIS A 289 9.35 0.97 13.95
N ARG A 290 8.78 1.79 13.07
CA ARG A 290 9.44 2.25 11.84
C ARG A 290 9.11 3.70 11.55
N HIS A 291 10.03 4.38 10.89
CA HIS A 291 9.69 5.63 10.21
C HIS A 291 8.74 5.31 9.06
N GLY A 292 7.70 6.14 8.92
CA GLY A 292 6.74 6.00 7.84
C GLY A 292 7.40 6.41 6.53
N THR A 293 7.54 5.47 5.61
CA THR A 293 8.19 5.66 4.32
C THR A 293 7.21 5.36 3.19
N ASN A 294 7.21 6.23 2.18
CA ASN A 294 6.52 6.06 0.91
C ASN A 294 7.58 6.12 -0.19
N ILE A 295 7.90 4.98 -0.79
CA ILE A 295 8.94 4.83 -1.82
C ILE A 295 8.33 3.95 -2.93
N PRO A 296 8.06 4.50 -4.12
CA PRO A 296 7.42 3.77 -5.20
C PRO A 296 8.39 2.86 -5.99
N GLY A 297 9.70 2.93 -5.73
CA GLY A 297 10.75 2.24 -6.49
C GLY A 297 11.86 3.17 -6.99
N PHE A 298 11.59 4.48 -6.99
CA PHE A 298 12.49 5.55 -7.43
C PHE A 298 12.49 6.70 -6.40
N TRP A 299 13.42 7.65 -6.55
CA TRP A 299 13.50 8.85 -5.71
C TRP A 299 12.78 10.04 -6.35
N PRO A 300 12.28 11.02 -5.56
CA PRO A 300 11.63 12.21 -6.11
C PRO A 300 12.51 12.92 -7.15
N GLY A 301 11.91 13.36 -8.25
CA GLY A 301 12.59 14.06 -9.35
C GLY A 301 12.99 13.18 -10.54
N ASP A 302 12.73 11.86 -10.48
CA ASP A 302 12.75 11.01 -11.68
C ASP A 302 11.62 11.42 -12.63
N PRO A 303 11.83 11.48 -13.97
CA PRO A 303 10.77 11.90 -14.89
C PRO A 303 9.65 10.86 -15.05
N CYS A 304 9.93 9.57 -14.85
CA CYS A 304 8.95 8.50 -15.06
C CYS A 304 8.17 8.20 -13.78
N GLU A 305 7.39 9.15 -13.28
CA GLU A 305 6.79 9.06 -11.94
C GLU A 305 5.59 8.11 -11.82
N PHE A 306 5.04 7.62 -12.94
CA PHE A 306 3.81 6.83 -12.94
C PHE A 306 4.05 5.36 -13.32
N GLY A 307 3.47 4.46 -12.55
CA GLY A 307 3.57 3.02 -12.79
C GLY A 307 2.52 2.51 -13.77
N LEU A 308 2.95 1.80 -14.81
CA LEU A 308 2.08 1.15 -15.79
C LEU A 308 1.68 -0.25 -15.31
N VAL A 309 2.66 -1.15 -15.22
CA VAL A 309 2.47 -2.55 -14.84
C VAL A 309 3.54 -3.01 -13.86
N SER A 310 3.14 -3.81 -12.86
CA SER A 310 4.04 -4.50 -11.94
C SER A 310 3.89 -6.02 -12.02
N PHE A 311 5.01 -6.73 -11.93
CA PHE A 311 5.05 -8.19 -11.91
C PHE A 311 5.49 -8.69 -10.55
N HIS A 312 4.79 -9.70 -10.03
CA HIS A 312 5.01 -10.23 -8.70
C HIS A 312 5.04 -11.75 -8.72
N SER A 313 5.85 -12.34 -7.85
CA SER A 313 5.93 -13.79 -7.64
C SER A 313 4.81 -14.26 -6.73
N ARG A 314 4.29 -15.46 -7.00
CA ARG A 314 3.38 -16.19 -6.11
C ARG A 314 4.06 -17.32 -5.32
N GLY A 315 5.39 -17.37 -5.28
CA GLY A 315 6.16 -18.45 -4.65
C GLY A 315 5.82 -18.69 -3.18
N HIS A 316 5.35 -17.67 -2.47
CA HIS A 316 4.88 -17.81 -1.08
C HIS A 316 3.67 -18.75 -0.91
N LEU A 317 2.93 -19.06 -1.98
CA LEU A 317 1.83 -20.01 -1.95
C LEU A 317 2.32 -21.47 -1.89
N VAL A 318 3.55 -21.76 -2.34
CA VAL A 318 4.12 -23.12 -2.34
C VAL A 318 4.25 -23.65 -0.91
N GLU A 319 4.58 -22.78 0.03
CA GLU A 319 4.79 -23.11 1.45
C GLU A 319 3.52 -22.92 2.29
N ARG A 320 2.42 -22.53 1.66
CA ARG A 320 1.18 -22.26 2.36
C ARG A 320 0.57 -23.57 2.88
N PRO A 321 0.14 -23.64 4.16
CA PRO A 321 -0.41 -24.87 4.72
C PRO A 321 -1.63 -25.38 3.95
N THR A 322 -1.58 -26.66 3.53
CA THR A 322 -2.68 -27.33 2.82
C THR A 322 -4.00 -27.33 3.61
N SER A 323 -3.93 -27.19 4.93
CA SER A 323 -5.08 -27.09 5.83
C SER A 323 -5.94 -25.85 5.59
N PHE A 324 -5.43 -24.81 4.93
CA PHE A 324 -6.17 -23.57 4.67
C PHE A 324 -7.20 -23.72 3.54
N GLY A 325 -7.00 -24.68 2.65
CA GLY A 325 -7.90 -24.96 1.52
C GLY A 325 -7.63 -24.11 0.29
N GLU A 326 -8.24 -24.49 -0.84
CA GLU A 326 -8.00 -23.87 -2.16
C GLU A 326 -8.53 -22.44 -2.26
N THR A 327 -9.63 -22.13 -1.55
CA THR A 327 -10.22 -20.79 -1.54
C THR A 327 -9.26 -19.75 -0.98
N ASP A 328 -8.50 -20.12 0.05
CA ASP A 328 -7.53 -19.24 0.70
C ASP A 328 -6.30 -18.99 -0.18
N HIS A 329 -5.94 -19.89 -1.11
CA HIS A 329 -4.92 -19.58 -2.12
C HIS A 329 -5.35 -18.46 -3.06
N LEU A 330 -6.62 -18.45 -3.46
CA LEU A 330 -7.18 -17.39 -4.30
C LEU A 330 -7.27 -16.07 -3.52
N GLU A 331 -7.76 -16.11 -2.28
CA GLU A 331 -7.81 -14.92 -1.42
C GLU A 331 -6.42 -14.36 -1.13
N ALA A 332 -5.40 -15.21 -0.98
CA ALA A 332 -4.03 -14.75 -0.79
C ALA A 332 -3.48 -14.01 -2.03
N LEU A 333 -3.83 -14.45 -3.24
CA LEU A 333 -3.50 -13.71 -4.46
C LEU A 333 -4.22 -12.35 -4.52
N ASP A 334 -5.52 -12.33 -4.20
CA ASP A 334 -6.30 -11.09 -4.16
C ASP A 334 -5.72 -10.10 -3.14
N VAL A 335 -5.32 -10.60 -1.95
CA VAL A 335 -4.66 -9.79 -0.92
C VAL A 335 -3.33 -9.24 -1.42
N GLN A 336 -2.49 -10.07 -2.06
CA GLN A 336 -1.22 -9.62 -2.63
C GLN A 336 -1.45 -8.52 -3.67
N ALA A 337 -2.41 -8.71 -4.59
CA ALA A 337 -2.73 -7.76 -5.63
C ALA A 337 -3.19 -6.42 -5.03
N ILE A 338 -4.19 -6.44 -4.14
CA ILE A 338 -4.71 -5.22 -3.51
C ILE A 338 -3.61 -4.47 -2.77
N LEU A 339 -2.80 -5.16 -1.96
CA LEU A 339 -1.75 -4.51 -1.18
C LEU A 339 -0.63 -3.96 -2.04
N ALA A 340 -0.17 -4.72 -3.05
CA ALA A 340 0.88 -4.28 -3.96
C ALA A 340 0.43 -3.07 -4.78
N SER A 341 -0.74 -3.14 -5.42
CA SER A 341 -1.26 -2.06 -6.25
C SER A 341 -1.59 -0.80 -5.45
N TYR A 342 -2.31 -0.94 -4.31
CA TYR A 342 -2.60 0.19 -3.43
C TYR A 342 -1.32 0.86 -2.94
N SER A 343 -0.34 0.07 -2.50
CA SER A 343 0.90 0.61 -1.95
C SER A 343 1.73 1.33 -2.99
N TRP A 344 1.78 0.80 -4.22
CA TRP A 344 2.52 1.43 -5.30
C TRP A 344 1.88 2.76 -5.71
N LEU A 345 0.57 2.78 -5.89
CA LEU A 345 -0.16 4.00 -6.21
C LEU A 345 -0.15 5.03 -5.06
N LEU A 346 -0.25 4.59 -3.80
CA LEU A 346 -0.13 5.48 -2.65
C LEU A 346 1.26 6.15 -2.60
N ALA A 347 2.32 5.39 -2.85
CA ALA A 347 3.67 5.93 -2.87
C ALA A 347 3.87 6.94 -4.00
N GLN A 348 3.36 6.65 -5.21
CA GLN A 348 3.34 7.59 -6.34
C GLN A 348 2.49 8.83 -6.02
N ALA A 349 1.31 8.68 -5.43
CA ALA A 349 0.46 9.79 -5.00
C ALA A 349 1.17 10.68 -3.98
N CYS A 350 1.94 10.09 -3.06
CA CYS A 350 2.76 10.85 -2.13
C CYS A 350 3.82 11.70 -2.84
N TYR A 351 4.37 11.20 -3.95
CA TYR A 351 5.34 11.95 -4.76
C TYR A 351 4.67 13.06 -5.58
N GLN A 352 3.38 12.96 -5.86
CA GLN A 352 2.56 14.05 -6.39
C GLN A 352 2.08 15.04 -5.31
N GLY A 353 2.50 14.87 -4.05
CA GLY A 353 2.19 15.76 -2.94
C GLY A 353 0.88 15.46 -2.20
N PHE A 354 0.22 14.34 -2.51
CA PHE A 354 -0.86 13.76 -1.71
C PHE A 354 -0.30 13.00 -0.50
N SER A 355 -1.16 12.48 0.38
CA SER A 355 -0.74 11.63 1.51
C SER A 355 -1.97 11.00 2.16
N THR A 356 -1.77 10.14 3.17
CA THR A 356 -2.88 9.65 4.02
C THR A 356 -3.70 10.76 4.69
N PHE A 357 -3.19 12.00 4.75
CA PHE A 357 -3.90 13.17 5.31
C PHE A 357 -4.33 14.20 4.25
N ASN A 358 -3.94 13.99 2.99
CA ASN A 358 -4.25 14.87 1.87
C ASN A 358 -4.71 14.02 0.69
N ASP A 359 -6.03 13.92 0.52
CA ASP A 359 -6.63 13.01 -0.45
C ASP A 359 -6.28 13.38 -1.90
N ILE A 360 -6.35 12.39 -2.78
CA ILE A 360 -6.13 12.59 -4.21
C ILE A 360 -7.31 13.33 -4.85
N THR A 361 -7.04 14.10 -5.89
CA THR A 361 -8.06 14.88 -6.61
C THR A 361 -8.38 14.31 -7.99
N TYR A 362 -7.64 13.29 -8.41
CA TYR A 362 -7.84 12.53 -9.64
C TYR A 362 -7.41 11.08 -9.38
N PRO A 363 -8.03 10.11 -10.05
CA PRO A 363 -7.69 8.72 -9.84
C PRO A 363 -6.31 8.39 -10.40
N LEU A 364 -5.62 7.45 -9.76
CA LEU A 364 -4.42 6.83 -10.30
C LEU A 364 -4.70 5.36 -10.59
N VAL A 365 -4.16 4.84 -11.68
CA VAL A 365 -4.39 3.46 -12.13
C VAL A 365 -3.07 2.74 -12.31
N THR A 366 -3.05 1.47 -11.94
CA THR A 366 -1.96 0.56 -12.25
C THR A 366 -2.47 -0.83 -12.59
N GLN A 367 -1.66 -1.59 -13.30
CA GLN A 367 -1.90 -2.99 -13.64
C GLN A 367 -0.93 -3.86 -12.84
N THR A 368 -1.41 -4.99 -12.35
CA THR A 368 -0.60 -5.90 -11.53
C THR A 368 -0.76 -7.32 -12.01
N VAL A 369 0.37 -7.99 -12.20
CA VAL A 369 0.46 -9.36 -12.69
C VAL A 369 1.12 -10.22 -11.62
N ILE A 370 0.45 -11.30 -11.22
CA ILE A 370 0.98 -12.25 -10.24
C ILE A 370 1.15 -13.61 -10.92
N THR A 371 2.36 -14.15 -10.89
CA THR A 371 2.68 -15.38 -11.64
C THR A 371 3.72 -16.26 -10.94
N ASN A 372 3.77 -17.54 -11.34
CA ASN A 372 4.90 -18.45 -11.11
C ASN A 372 5.58 -18.90 -12.42
N GLY A 373 5.43 -18.10 -13.48
CA GLY A 373 5.89 -18.43 -14.84
C GLY A 373 4.88 -19.28 -15.63
N ARG A 374 4.08 -20.11 -14.97
CA ARG A 374 3.05 -20.95 -15.61
C ARG A 374 1.63 -20.41 -15.43
N LEU A 375 1.22 -20.10 -14.20
CA LEU A 375 -0.11 -19.60 -13.87
C LEU A 375 -0.06 -18.09 -13.67
N TRP A 376 -0.86 -17.36 -14.44
CA TRP A 376 -0.88 -15.89 -14.48
C TRP A 376 -2.21 -15.37 -13.97
N SER A 377 -2.17 -14.41 -13.04
CA SER A 377 -3.35 -13.71 -12.53
C SER A 377 -3.21 -12.23 -12.83
N PHE A 378 -4.24 -11.63 -13.42
CA PHE A 378 -4.21 -10.26 -13.91
C PHE A 378 -5.13 -9.38 -13.07
N TYR A 379 -4.63 -8.20 -12.71
CA TYR A 379 -5.36 -7.24 -11.90
C TYR A 379 -5.27 -5.83 -12.48
N GLY A 380 -6.37 -5.10 -12.41
CA GLY A 380 -6.44 -3.67 -12.67
C GLY A 380 -6.88 -2.95 -11.40
N TYR A 381 -6.09 -1.99 -10.94
CA TYR A 381 -6.38 -1.26 -9.70
C TYR A 381 -6.52 0.23 -9.97
N GLN A 382 -7.58 0.83 -9.41
CA GLN A 382 -7.82 2.26 -9.42
C GLN A 382 -7.88 2.81 -8.00
N LEU A 383 -6.92 3.68 -7.68
CA LEU A 383 -6.89 4.46 -6.45
C LEU A 383 -7.77 5.69 -6.64
N ASN A 384 -8.87 5.77 -5.88
CA ASN A 384 -9.81 6.89 -5.81
C ASN A 384 -9.68 7.68 -4.50
N THR A 385 -9.17 7.09 -3.42
CA THR A 385 -8.93 7.79 -2.16
C THR A 385 -7.77 7.21 -1.35
N THR A 386 -7.05 8.09 -0.65
CA THR A 386 -6.02 7.77 0.35
C THR A 386 -6.46 8.12 1.78
N LEU A 387 -7.65 8.71 1.93
CA LEU A 387 -8.14 9.27 3.18
C LEU A 387 -8.82 8.19 4.05
N LEU A 388 -8.00 7.42 4.76
CA LEU A 388 -8.41 6.26 5.55
C LEU A 388 -8.30 6.44 7.06
N HIS A 389 -7.86 7.61 7.54
CA HIS A 389 -7.63 7.87 8.96
C HIS A 389 -8.92 8.30 9.70
N SER A 390 -8.94 8.13 11.02
CA SER A 390 -10.00 8.65 11.89
C SER A 390 -11.41 8.22 11.46
N GLU A 391 -12.36 9.16 11.37
CA GLU A 391 -13.75 8.89 11.02
C GLU A 391 -13.90 8.60 9.51
N ASN A 392 -12.95 9.05 8.67
CA ASN A 392 -12.96 8.85 7.21
C ASN A 392 -12.90 7.37 6.83
N ALA A 393 -12.32 6.52 7.68
CA ALA A 393 -12.36 5.06 7.52
C ALA A 393 -13.79 4.50 7.42
N LYS A 394 -14.80 5.24 7.90
CA LYS A 394 -16.22 4.89 7.79
C LYS A 394 -16.96 5.86 6.87
N GLU A 395 -16.76 7.16 7.06
CA GLU A 395 -17.59 8.22 6.49
C GLU A 395 -17.25 8.60 5.04
N ASN A 396 -16.02 8.33 4.56
CA ASN A 396 -15.60 8.76 3.22
C ASN A 396 -16.36 7.99 2.12
N PRO A 397 -17.21 8.61 1.28
CA PRO A 397 -17.99 7.87 0.30
C PRO A 397 -17.13 7.15 -0.74
N GLN A 398 -15.94 7.67 -1.04
CA GLN A 398 -15.02 7.15 -2.06
C GLN A 398 -14.49 5.74 -1.72
N ARG A 399 -14.41 4.87 -2.73
CA ARG A 399 -13.89 3.50 -2.67
C ARG A 399 -12.82 3.30 -3.75
N ASN A 400 -11.75 2.63 -3.38
CA ASN A 400 -10.78 2.13 -4.34
C ASN A 400 -11.33 0.86 -5.01
N LEU A 401 -10.92 0.60 -6.24
CA LEU A 401 -11.43 -0.53 -7.02
C LEU A 401 -10.27 -1.43 -7.44
N CYS A 402 -10.48 -2.73 -7.29
CA CYS A 402 -9.57 -3.75 -7.81
C CYS A 402 -10.38 -4.76 -8.62
N TYR A 403 -10.02 -4.90 -9.88
CA TYR A 403 -10.51 -5.95 -10.77
C TYR A 403 -9.47 -7.05 -10.79
N GLY A 404 -9.88 -8.31 -10.76
CA GLY A 404 -8.97 -9.45 -10.74
C GLY A 404 -9.55 -10.63 -11.49
N THR A 405 -8.69 -11.35 -12.22
CA THR A 405 -9.05 -12.59 -12.89
C THR A 405 -8.70 -13.80 -12.02
N LYS A 406 -9.33 -14.95 -12.28
CA LYS A 406 -8.82 -16.24 -11.79
C LYS A 406 -7.45 -16.54 -12.43
N PRO A 407 -6.62 -17.38 -11.80
CA PRO A 407 -5.36 -17.82 -12.40
C PRO A 407 -5.59 -18.55 -13.73
N LEU A 408 -4.89 -18.11 -14.77
CA LEU A 408 -4.92 -18.68 -16.12
C LEU A 408 -3.59 -19.37 -16.44
N PRO A 409 -3.59 -20.60 -16.98
CA PRO A 409 -2.36 -21.25 -17.42
C PRO A 409 -1.87 -20.63 -18.74
N LEU A 410 -0.56 -20.32 -18.81
CA LEU A 410 0.12 -19.95 -20.05
C LEU A 410 0.47 -21.19 -20.88
N TYR A 411 0.80 -22.30 -20.21
CA TYR A 411 1.10 -23.60 -20.82
C TYR A 411 0.80 -24.75 -19.83
N ASP A 412 0.65 -25.96 -20.34
CA ASP A 412 0.35 -27.16 -19.57
C ASP A 412 1.61 -27.84 -19.03
N GLY A 413 2.69 -27.88 -19.82
CA GLY A 413 3.94 -28.49 -19.37
C GLY A 413 5.10 -28.30 -20.33
N VAL A 414 6.24 -28.88 -19.95
CA VAL A 414 7.39 -29.01 -20.84
C VAL A 414 7.70 -30.49 -21.00
N GLU A 415 7.49 -31.02 -22.19
CA GLU A 415 7.69 -32.43 -22.52
C GLU A 415 8.67 -32.57 -23.68
N SER A 416 9.74 -33.35 -23.49
CA SER A 416 10.70 -33.69 -24.54
C SER A 416 11.26 -32.46 -25.30
N GLY A 417 11.52 -31.37 -24.58
CA GLY A 417 12.06 -30.12 -25.13
C GLY A 417 11.06 -29.29 -25.93
N ARG A 418 9.75 -29.47 -25.67
CA ARG A 418 8.68 -28.63 -26.23
C ARG A 418 7.73 -28.20 -25.13
N VAL A 419 7.21 -26.98 -25.26
CA VAL A 419 6.10 -26.49 -24.44
C VAL A 419 4.82 -27.14 -24.96
N VAL A 420 4.01 -27.69 -24.05
CA VAL A 420 2.71 -28.32 -24.33
C VAL A 420 1.60 -27.48 -23.73
#